data_AF-T1A9N2-F1
#
_entry.id   AF-T1A9N2-F1
#
_cell.length_a   1.000
_cell.length_b   1.000
_cell.length_c   1.000
_cell.angle_alpha   90.00
_cell.angle_beta   90.00
_cell.angle_gamma   90.00
#
_symmetry.space_group_name_H-M   'P 1'
#
loop_
_entity.id
_entity.type
_entity.pdbx_description
1 polymer ?
#
loop_
_entity_poly.entity_id
_entity_poly.type
_entity_poly.pdbx_seq_one_letter_code
_entity_poly.pdbx_strand_id
1 'polypeptide(L)'
;MRYIGSKASTLPIVRSIILRYAGDSRRLCDPFGGVGTVSAGFRAIGYDVWTGDTLTFAHYFQRCRVGISRFPAFSGLRQVMGLTARDQIESALNSGESKRGWLLREYSTRRRFFTESNARRIEYCRSTILAWMEWGLLSEEEYVLL
;
A
#
# COMPACT_ATOMS: atom_id res chain seq x y z
N MET A 1 8.02 -5.36 0.27
CA MET A 1 7.13 -6.53 0.25
C MET A 1 7.71 -7.59 -0.67
N ARG A 2 7.69 -8.87 -0.28
CA ARG A 2 7.99 -9.97 -1.19
C ARG A 2 6.78 -10.15 -2.11
N TYR A 3 7.00 -10.04 -3.41
CA TYR A 3 5.96 -10.17 -4.42
C TYR A 3 6.47 -11.14 -5.49
N ILE A 4 5.68 -12.16 -5.82
CA ILE A 4 6.06 -13.16 -6.82
C ILE A 4 6.20 -12.43 -8.16
N GLY A 5 7.31 -12.68 -8.87
CA GLY A 5 7.62 -11.96 -10.10
C GLY A 5 8.14 -10.53 -9.90
N SER A 6 8.42 -10.10 -8.66
CA SER A 6 9.05 -8.80 -8.41
C SER A 6 10.39 -8.70 -9.13
N LYS A 7 10.57 -7.61 -9.87
CA LYS A 7 11.80 -7.28 -10.59
C LYS A 7 12.86 -6.61 -9.69
N ALA A 8 12.77 -6.79 -8.38
CA ALA A 8 13.68 -6.13 -7.43
C ALA A 8 15.15 -6.47 -7.69
N SER A 9 15.46 -7.75 -7.94
CA SER A 9 16.82 -8.21 -8.24
C SER A 9 17.31 -7.80 -9.63
N THR A 10 16.39 -7.66 -10.60
CA THR A 10 16.73 -7.33 -11.99
C THR A 10 16.63 -5.83 -12.29
N LEU A 11 16.13 -5.02 -11.37
CA LEU A 11 15.98 -3.56 -11.52
C LEU A 11 17.27 -2.86 -11.97
N PRO A 12 18.48 -3.17 -11.42
CA PRO A 12 19.71 -2.52 -11.88
C PRO A 12 19.99 -2.77 -13.37
N ILE A 13 19.74 -3.99 -13.85
CA ILE A 13 19.96 -4.38 -15.26
C ILE A 13 18.89 -3.74 -16.15
N VAL A 14 17.62 -3.78 -15.76
CA VAL A 14 16.54 -3.11 -16.50
C VAL A 14 16.83 -1.61 -16.65
N ARG A 15 17.30 -0.98 -15.57
CA ARG A 15 17.69 0.42 -15.58
C ARG A 15 18.86 0.71 -16.50
N SER A 16 19.92 -0.11 -16.49
CA SER A 16 21.08 0.10 -17.36
C SER A 16 20.72 -0.02 -18.83
N ILE A 17 19.86 -0.96 -19.20
CA ILE A 17 19.35 -1.13 -20.57
C ILE A 17 18.56 0.11 -20.98
N ILE A 18 17.58 0.53 -20.17
CA ILE A 18 16.73 1.69 -20.51
C ILE A 18 17.56 2.97 -20.62
N LEU A 19 18.47 3.25 -19.68
CA LEU A 19 19.33 4.44 -19.73
C LEU A 19 20.28 4.45 -20.93
N ARG A 20 20.68 3.26 -21.43
CA ARG A 20 21.57 3.15 -22.58
C ARG A 20 20.85 3.33 -23.91
N TYR A 21 19.61 2.84 -24.02
CA TYR A 21 18.93 2.70 -25.31
C TYR A 21 17.69 3.59 -25.50
N ALA A 22 17.11 4.15 -24.43
CA ALA A 22 15.89 4.97 -24.51
C ALA A 22 16.13 6.45 -24.82
N GLY A 23 17.38 6.82 -25.20
CA GLY A 23 17.78 8.19 -25.47
C GLY A 23 17.57 9.11 -24.27
N ASP A 24 17.26 10.38 -24.53
CA ASP A 24 17.09 11.40 -23.49
C ASP A 24 15.69 11.44 -22.85
N SER A 25 14.80 10.50 -23.23
CA SER A 25 13.46 10.45 -22.65
C SER A 25 13.50 10.17 -21.15
N ARG A 26 12.82 11.02 -20.38
CA ARG A 26 12.61 10.86 -18.93
C ARG A 26 11.21 10.39 -18.58
N ARG A 27 10.52 9.73 -19.53
CA ARG A 27 9.17 9.20 -19.36
C ARG A 27 9.19 7.69 -19.33
N LEU A 28 8.52 7.09 -18.35
CA LEU A 28 8.33 5.64 -18.23
C LEU A 28 6.84 5.30 -18.16
N CYS A 29 6.39 4.36 -18.98
CA CYS A 29 5.07 3.76 -18.86
C CYS A 29 5.20 2.28 -18.46
N ASP A 30 4.63 1.92 -17.31
CA ASP A 30 4.69 0.59 -16.68
C ASP A 30 3.26 0.10 -16.36
N PRO A 31 2.49 -0.35 -17.38
CA PRO A 31 1.08 -0.72 -17.23
C PRO A 31 0.86 -2.04 -16.46
N PHE A 32 1.94 -2.76 -16.12
CA PHE A 32 1.94 -4.01 -15.36
C PHE A 32 2.91 -3.90 -14.18
N GLY A 33 2.79 -2.80 -13.44
CA GLY A 33 3.78 -2.40 -12.43
C GLY A 33 3.81 -3.29 -11.19
N GLY A 34 2.82 -4.16 -10.98
CA GLY A 34 2.70 -4.99 -9.78
C GLY A 34 2.76 -4.11 -8.53
N VAL A 35 3.62 -4.44 -7.57
CA VAL A 35 3.83 -3.60 -6.37
C VAL A 35 4.68 -2.34 -6.62
N GLY A 36 4.83 -1.90 -7.87
CA GLY A 36 5.49 -0.64 -8.24
C GLY A 36 7.02 -0.63 -8.10
N THR A 37 7.68 -1.79 -8.13
CA THR A 37 9.14 -1.88 -7.92
C THR A 37 9.94 -1.12 -8.99
N VAL A 38 9.62 -1.34 -10.27
CA VAL A 38 10.33 -0.69 -11.40
C VAL A 38 9.98 0.78 -11.46
N SER A 39 8.68 1.08 -11.48
CA SER A 39 8.14 2.44 -11.46
C SER A 39 8.72 3.33 -10.35
N ALA A 40 8.75 2.85 -9.09
CA ALA A 40 9.34 3.61 -7.99
C ALA A 40 10.85 3.81 -8.17
N GLY A 41 11.57 2.82 -8.71
CA GLY A 41 13.00 2.92 -9.00
C GLY A 41 13.35 3.98 -10.04
N PHE A 42 12.51 4.16 -11.06
CA PHE A 42 12.67 5.19 -12.07
C PHE A 42 12.22 6.58 -11.57
N ARG A 43 11.11 6.65 -10.83
CA ARG A 43 10.67 7.90 -10.18
C ARG A 43 11.77 8.46 -9.27
N ALA A 44 12.44 7.60 -8.49
CA ALA A 44 13.52 8.00 -7.59
C ALA A 44 14.73 8.66 -8.28
N ILE A 45 14.85 8.52 -9.61
CA ILE A 45 15.94 9.12 -10.41
C ILE A 45 15.42 10.20 -11.37
N GLY A 46 14.23 10.74 -11.09
CA GLY A 46 13.67 11.89 -11.79
C GLY A 46 12.90 11.57 -13.07
N TYR A 47 12.48 10.32 -13.27
CA TYR A 47 11.56 10.02 -14.37
C TYR A 47 10.13 10.44 -14.01
N ASP A 48 9.42 10.91 -15.03
CA ASP A 48 7.96 11.01 -15.06
C ASP A 48 7.38 9.63 -15.37
N VAL A 49 6.56 9.10 -14.46
CA VAL A 49 6.18 7.68 -14.45
C VAL A 49 4.66 7.53 -14.47
N TRP A 50 4.16 6.81 -15.45
CA TRP A 50 2.80 6.28 -15.48
C TRP A 50 2.85 4.79 -15.17
N THR A 51 2.07 4.34 -14.19
CA THR A 51 2.03 2.94 -13.79
C THR A 51 0.60 2.46 -13.55
N GLY A 52 0.36 1.18 -13.77
CA GLY A 52 -0.93 0.55 -13.54
C GLY A 52 -0.81 -0.92 -13.17
N ASP A 53 -1.92 -1.49 -12.71
CA ASP A 53 -2.16 -2.92 -12.62
C ASP A 53 -3.68 -3.16 -12.56
N THR A 54 -4.10 -4.37 -12.92
CA THR A 54 -5.51 -4.79 -12.80
C THR A 54 -5.88 -5.19 -11.38
N LEU A 55 -4.90 -5.58 -10.56
CA LEU A 55 -5.12 -6.04 -9.19
C LEU A 55 -5.16 -4.84 -8.23
N THR A 56 -6.25 -4.70 -7.48
CA THR A 56 -6.46 -3.58 -6.55
C THR A 56 -5.35 -3.46 -5.50
N PHE A 57 -4.83 -4.57 -4.96
CA PHE A 57 -3.72 -4.50 -3.99
C PHE A 57 -2.45 -3.92 -4.64
N ALA A 58 -2.15 -4.30 -5.89
CA ALA A 58 -1.00 -3.80 -6.64
C ALA A 58 -1.15 -2.31 -6.93
N HIS A 59 -2.37 -1.89 -7.31
CA HIS A 59 -2.73 -0.50 -7.47
C HIS A 59 -2.46 0.34 -6.20
N TYR A 60 -2.87 -0.13 -5.01
CA TYR A 60 -2.58 0.59 -3.76
C TYR A 60 -1.07 0.72 -3.49
N PHE A 61 -0.28 -0.33 -3.74
CA PHE A 61 1.19 -0.23 -3.65
C PHE A 61 1.77 0.81 -4.60
N GLN A 62 1.26 0.88 -5.83
CA GLN A 62 1.72 1.87 -6.81
C GLN A 62 1.33 3.29 -6.40
N ARG A 63 0.09 3.51 -5.92
CA ARG A 63 -0.34 4.79 -5.37
C ARG A 63 0.58 5.23 -4.24
N CYS A 64 0.90 4.35 -3.28
CA CYS A 64 1.78 4.70 -2.16
C CYS A 64 3.24 4.95 -2.56
N ARG A 65 3.79 4.19 -3.51
CA ARG A 65 5.22 4.29 -3.87
C ARG A 65 5.51 5.32 -4.95
N VAL A 66 4.53 5.61 -5.81
CA VAL A 66 4.69 6.43 -7.01
C VAL A 66 3.77 7.66 -6.98
N GLY A 67 2.49 7.48 -6.65
CA GLY A 67 1.50 8.56 -6.70
C GLY A 67 1.58 9.55 -5.52
N ILE A 68 1.74 9.05 -4.30
CA ILE A 68 1.81 9.87 -3.09
C ILE A 68 3.19 10.51 -2.99
N SER A 69 3.22 11.85 -2.99
CA SER A 69 4.46 12.63 -2.93
C SER A 69 4.80 13.12 -1.52
N ARG A 70 3.79 13.20 -0.65
CA ARG A 70 3.95 13.59 0.75
C ARG A 70 3.11 12.66 1.61
N PHE A 71 3.63 12.29 2.76
CA PHE A 71 2.86 11.54 3.73
C PHE A 71 1.62 12.36 4.15
N PRO A 72 0.40 11.79 4.07
CA PRO A 72 -0.82 12.52 4.34
C PRO A 72 -0.95 12.86 5.84
N ALA A 73 -1.74 13.90 6.15
CA ALA A 73 -1.77 14.48 7.48
C ALA A 73 -2.59 13.66 8.49
N PHE A 74 -3.57 12.88 8.03
CA PHE A 74 -4.60 12.23 8.84
C PHE A 74 -5.41 13.22 9.66
N SER A 75 -5.72 14.39 9.08
CA SER A 75 -6.31 15.51 9.84
C SER A 75 -7.67 15.16 10.47
N GLY A 76 -8.58 14.56 9.71
CA GLY A 76 -9.89 14.12 10.21
C GLY A 76 -9.77 13.10 11.35
N LEU A 77 -8.98 12.04 11.13
CA LEU A 77 -8.73 11.01 12.14
C LEU A 77 -8.07 11.58 13.40
N ARG A 78 -7.03 12.40 13.26
CA ARG A 78 -6.30 13.02 14.37
C ARG A 78 -7.20 13.91 15.21
N GLN A 79 -8.06 14.70 14.58
CA GLN A 79 -8.99 15.58 15.28
C GLN A 79 -9.97 14.78 16.14
N VAL A 80 -10.59 13.74 15.58
CA VAL A 80 -11.61 12.94 16.29
C VAL A 80 -11.00 12.08 17.39
N MET A 81 -9.80 11.54 17.17
CA MET A 81 -9.14 10.64 18.13
C MET A 81 -8.14 11.34 19.06
N GLY A 82 -7.93 12.65 18.92
CA GLY A 82 -6.96 13.41 19.71
C GLY A 82 -5.50 12.99 19.49
N LEU A 83 -5.15 12.56 18.27
CA LEU A 83 -3.82 12.00 17.96
C LEU A 83 -2.84 13.11 17.55
N THR A 84 -1.72 13.20 18.26
CA THR A 84 -0.67 14.20 18.05
C THR A 84 0.55 13.61 17.32
N ALA A 85 0.83 12.33 17.50
CA ALA A 85 1.95 11.63 16.87
C ALA A 85 1.48 10.60 15.82
N ARG A 86 2.37 10.26 14.88
CA ARG A 86 2.04 9.39 13.72
C ARG A 86 1.85 7.93 14.14
N ASP A 87 2.76 7.44 14.96
CA ASP A 87 2.77 6.10 15.55
C ASP A 87 1.51 5.78 16.36
N GLN A 88 0.77 6.80 16.80
CA GLN A 88 -0.51 6.59 17.48
C GLN A 88 -1.59 6.00 16.57
N ILE A 89 -1.56 6.25 15.25
CA ILE A 89 -2.49 5.62 14.30
C ILE A 89 -2.18 4.13 14.20
N GLU A 90 -0.90 3.78 14.04
CA GLU A 90 -0.44 2.39 14.02
C GLU A 90 -0.74 1.69 15.35
N SER A 91 -0.54 2.38 16.47
CA SER A 91 -0.86 1.86 17.81
C SER A 91 -2.35 1.61 17.97
N ALA A 92 -3.22 2.50 17.45
CA ALA A 92 -4.66 2.32 17.47
C ALA A 92 -5.08 1.06 16.69
N LEU A 93 -4.50 0.84 15.50
CA LEU A 93 -4.75 -0.35 14.68
C LEU A 93 -4.23 -1.64 15.34
N ASN A 94 -3.08 -1.58 16.01
CA ASN A 94 -2.47 -2.74 16.66
C ASN A 94 -3.03 -3.06 18.06
N SER A 95 -3.91 -2.22 18.61
CA SER A 95 -4.40 -2.37 19.99
C SER A 95 -5.57 -3.36 20.14
N GLY A 96 -6.23 -3.72 19.05
CA GLY A 96 -7.48 -4.49 19.10
C GLY A 96 -7.44 -5.83 18.37
N GLU A 97 -8.52 -6.57 18.58
CA GLU A 97 -8.82 -7.80 17.85
C GLU A 97 -10.32 -7.89 17.59
N SER A 98 -10.70 -8.48 16.45
CA SER A 98 -12.11 -8.75 16.13
C SER A 98 -12.40 -10.23 16.28
N LYS A 99 -13.43 -10.57 17.06
CA LYS A 99 -13.87 -11.96 17.28
C LYS A 99 -14.69 -12.53 16.12
N ARG A 100 -15.03 -11.71 15.12
CA ARG A 100 -15.83 -12.09 13.96
C ARG A 100 -15.42 -11.28 12.73
N GLY A 101 -15.68 -11.81 11.55
CA GLY A 101 -15.46 -11.07 10.31
C GLY A 101 -15.12 -11.94 9.13
N TRP A 102 -15.07 -11.33 7.96
CA TRP A 102 -14.82 -12.05 6.71
C TRP A 102 -13.42 -12.65 6.67
N LEU A 103 -12.38 -11.88 7.03
CA LEU A 103 -11.00 -12.38 6.98
C LEU A 103 -10.77 -13.52 7.97
N LEU A 104 -11.28 -13.37 9.20
CA LEU A 104 -11.23 -14.41 10.21
C LEU A 104 -11.85 -15.73 9.72
N ARG A 105 -13.06 -15.65 9.14
CA ARG A 105 -13.76 -16.83 8.63
C ARG A 105 -13.05 -17.45 7.42
N GLU A 106 -12.70 -16.65 6.42
CA GLU A 106 -12.22 -17.14 5.14
C GLU A 106 -10.75 -17.56 5.16
N TYR A 107 -9.90 -16.84 5.91
CA TYR A 107 -8.44 -17.01 5.89
C TYR A 107 -7.88 -17.70 7.14
N SER A 108 -8.65 -17.80 8.23
CA SER A 108 -8.30 -18.66 9.38
C SER A 108 -9.19 -19.90 9.43
N THR A 109 -10.49 -19.79 9.70
CA THR A 109 -11.35 -20.96 9.96
C THR A 109 -11.43 -21.92 8.77
N ARG A 110 -11.65 -21.39 7.56
CA ARG A 110 -11.83 -22.20 6.34
C ARG A 110 -10.51 -22.63 5.72
N ARG A 111 -9.66 -21.67 5.34
CA ARG A 111 -8.44 -21.92 4.55
C ARG A 111 -7.16 -22.07 5.38
N ARG A 112 -7.18 -21.67 6.65
CA ARG A 112 -6.06 -21.82 7.61
C ARG A 112 -4.73 -21.22 7.11
N PHE A 113 -4.78 -20.10 6.39
CA PHE A 113 -3.59 -19.34 6.02
C PHE A 113 -2.99 -18.58 7.21
N PHE A 114 -3.84 -18.13 8.14
CA PHE A 114 -3.44 -17.47 9.37
C PHE A 114 -3.92 -18.27 10.58
N THR A 115 -3.18 -18.18 11.70
CA THR A 115 -3.71 -18.58 13.00
C THR A 115 -4.90 -17.70 13.35
N GLU A 116 -5.79 -18.22 14.20
CA GLU A 116 -6.97 -17.45 14.60
C GLU A 116 -6.59 -16.11 15.23
N SER A 117 -5.63 -16.11 16.16
CA SER A 117 -5.10 -14.90 16.79
C SER A 117 -4.62 -13.85 15.78
N ASN A 118 -3.84 -14.27 14.77
CA ASN A 118 -3.37 -13.35 13.73
C ASN A 118 -4.52 -12.82 12.88
N ALA A 119 -5.45 -13.69 12.48
CA ALA A 119 -6.59 -13.30 11.66
C ALA A 119 -7.54 -12.33 12.38
N ARG A 120 -7.73 -12.48 13.71
CA ARG A 120 -8.53 -11.55 14.51
C ARG A 120 -7.93 -10.13 14.54
N ARG A 121 -6.60 -10.02 14.64
CA ARG A 121 -5.87 -8.74 14.59
C ARG A 121 -5.96 -8.10 13.21
N ILE A 122 -5.71 -8.87 12.14
CA ILE A 122 -5.81 -8.37 10.77
C ILE A 122 -7.25 -7.92 10.45
N GLU A 123 -8.26 -8.69 10.87
CA GLU A 123 -9.67 -8.30 10.69
C GLU A 123 -10.02 -7.03 11.48
N TYR A 124 -9.46 -6.85 12.68
CA TYR A 124 -9.62 -5.60 13.43
C TYR A 124 -9.05 -4.41 12.67
N CYS A 125 -7.81 -4.49 12.19
CA CYS A 125 -7.21 -3.41 11.37
C CYS A 125 -8.08 -3.11 10.15
N ARG A 126 -8.44 -4.15 9.39
CA ARG A 126 -9.22 -4.04 8.15
C ARG A 126 -10.59 -3.38 8.39
N SER A 127 -11.33 -3.84 9.38
CA SER A 127 -12.65 -3.29 9.70
C SER A 127 -12.59 -1.88 10.28
N THR A 128 -11.55 -1.58 11.07
CA THR A 128 -11.31 -0.24 11.62
C THR A 128 -11.00 0.78 10.51
N ILE A 129 -10.11 0.45 9.58
CA ILE A 129 -9.76 1.32 8.45
C ILE A 129 -10.99 1.60 7.57
N LEU A 130 -11.81 0.56 7.31
CA LEU A 130 -13.07 0.72 6.56
C LEU A 130 -14.05 1.63 7.29
N ALA A 131 -14.25 1.45 8.60
CA ALA A 131 -15.13 2.30 9.38
C ALA A 131 -14.66 3.76 9.38
N TRP A 132 -13.35 4.01 9.52
CA TRP A 132 -12.80 5.38 9.44
C TRP A 132 -13.05 6.02 8.08
N MET A 133 -12.95 5.27 6.98
CA MET A 133 -13.30 5.75 5.64
C MET A 133 -14.80 6.04 5.51
N GLU A 134 -15.66 5.12 5.97
CA GLU A 134 -17.13 5.27 5.93
C GLU A 134 -17.62 6.46 6.77
N TRP A 135 -16.95 6.77 7.87
CA TRP A 135 -17.24 7.94 8.71
C TRP A 135 -16.65 9.25 8.18
N GLY A 136 -15.96 9.22 7.03
CA GLY A 136 -15.33 10.40 6.44
C GLY A 136 -14.13 10.93 7.22
N LEU A 137 -13.47 10.09 8.03
CA LEU A 137 -12.29 10.47 8.81
C LEU A 137 -10.99 10.35 8.01
N LEU A 138 -11.02 9.62 6.90
CA LEU A 138 -9.92 9.42 5.98
C LEU A 138 -10.25 10.03 4.62
N SER A 139 -9.28 10.68 4.02
CA SER A 139 -9.24 10.92 2.58
C SER A 139 -8.88 9.64 1.82
N GLU A 140 -9.06 9.64 0.50
CA GLU A 140 -8.69 8.51 -0.35
C GLU A 140 -7.19 8.17 -0.24
N GLU A 141 -6.30 9.17 -0.20
CA GLU A 141 -4.86 8.95 -0.06
C GLU A 141 -4.50 8.33 1.30
N GLU A 142 -5.19 8.73 2.36
CA GLU A 142 -5.01 8.19 3.70
C GLU A 142 -5.52 6.75 3.79
N TYR A 143 -6.67 6.46 3.19
CA TYR A 143 -7.21 5.11 3.10
C TYR A 143 -6.30 4.18 2.28
N VAL A 144 -5.78 4.63 1.14
CA VAL A 144 -4.87 3.84 0.29
C VAL A 144 -3.55 3.53 0.99
N LEU A 145 -3.11 4.41 1.88
CA LEU A 145 -1.86 4.25 2.64
C LEU A 145 -1.96 3.24 3.78
N LEU A 146 -3.13 3.11 4.41
CA LEU A 146 -3.38 2.20 5.54
C LEU A 146 -3.70 0.77 5.07
#